data_AF-A0A833Z8X7-F1
#
_entry.id   AF-A0A833Z8X7-F1
#
_cell.length_a   1.000
_cell.length_b   1.000
_cell.length_c   1.000
_cell.angle_alpha   90.00
_cell.angle_beta   90.00
_cell.angle_gamma   90.00
#
_symmetry.space_group_name_H-M   'P 1'
#
loop_
_entity.id
_entity.type
_entity.pdbx_description
1 polymer ?
#
loop_
_entity_poly.entity_id
_entity_poly.type
_entity_poly.pdbx_seq_one_letter_code
_entity_poly.pdbx_strand_id
1 'polypeptide(L)'
;MCMRRGLVGLSFCTCYLAFYLTNKYVLSVLKFTYPTLFQGSNVLTWLPASVLFVGIIYAGSRALSRLAIPVFLTLHNAAEVIICGHQKCFRKEKTSPARICSALFLLAAAGCLPFNDAQFDPDGYFWAVIHLFCMGAYKILQKSQKPNALSDIDQQYLNYIFSVVLLAFASHPTGDLLSVLDFPFLYFYRFHGSCCASGFLGFFLMFSTAKLKSLMAPGQCAAWIFFAKSNQLWQGEQFFMEN
;
A
#
# COMPACT_ATOMS: atom_id res chain seq x y z
N MET A 1 -32.77 -14.60 12.12
CA MET A 1 -32.83 -13.27 11.46
C MET A 1 -32.48 -12.09 12.38
N CYS A 2 -32.83 -12.10 13.68
CA CYS A 2 -32.54 -11.00 14.62
C CYS A 2 -31.04 -10.74 14.87
N MET A 3 -30.26 -11.81 15.06
CA MET A 3 -28.80 -11.74 15.33
C MET A 3 -27.99 -11.13 14.16
N ARG A 4 -28.48 -11.27 12.92
CA ARG A 4 -27.84 -10.72 11.70
C ARG A 4 -27.97 -9.20 11.61
N ARG A 5 -29.09 -8.62 12.07
CA ARG A 5 -29.30 -7.16 12.14
C ARG A 5 -28.50 -6.54 13.28
N GLY A 6 -28.41 -7.24 14.41
CA GLY A 6 -27.58 -6.82 15.55
C GLY A 6 -26.09 -6.73 15.22
N LEU A 7 -25.56 -7.70 14.47
CA LEU A 7 -24.14 -7.73 14.07
C LEU A 7 -23.79 -6.57 13.11
N VAL A 8 -24.68 -6.26 12.16
CA VAL A 8 -24.51 -5.13 11.24
C VAL A 8 -24.54 -3.80 12.02
N GLY A 9 -25.49 -3.64 12.95
CA GLY A 9 -25.55 -2.45 13.82
C GLY A 9 -24.30 -2.30 14.70
N LEU A 10 -23.80 -3.39 15.29
CA LEU A 10 -22.59 -3.36 16.10
C LEU A 10 -21.37 -2.98 15.27
N SER A 11 -21.23 -3.56 14.08
CA SER A 11 -20.13 -3.22 13.15
C SER A 11 -20.17 -1.76 12.72
N PHE A 12 -21.36 -1.22 12.43
CA PHE A 12 -21.55 0.19 12.11
C PHE A 12 -21.16 1.09 13.27
N CYS A 13 -21.61 0.78 14.48
CA CYS A 13 -21.27 1.54 15.68
C CYS A 13 -19.76 1.51 15.97
N THR A 14 -19.11 0.35 15.87
CA THR A 14 -17.66 0.23 16.08
C THR A 14 -16.87 1.00 15.02
N CYS A 15 -17.25 0.91 13.74
CA CYS A 15 -16.62 1.67 12.66
C CYS A 15 -16.82 3.17 12.83
N TYR A 16 -18.02 3.61 13.25
CA TYR A 16 -18.32 5.02 13.51
C TYR A 16 -17.52 5.56 14.69
N LEU A 17 -17.45 4.81 15.79
CA LEU A 17 -16.68 5.20 16.98
C LEU A 17 -15.17 5.25 16.65
N ALA A 18 -14.67 4.28 15.89
CA ALA A 18 -13.29 4.24 15.42
C ALA A 18 -12.96 5.43 14.51
N PHE A 19 -13.84 5.74 13.56
CA PHE A 19 -13.71 6.90 12.67
C PHE A 19 -13.71 8.21 13.46
N TYR A 20 -14.63 8.36 14.41
CA TYR A 20 -14.73 9.54 15.28
C TYR A 20 -13.49 9.73 16.16
N LEU A 21 -13.02 8.66 16.82
CA LEU A 21 -11.82 8.69 17.65
C LEU A 21 -10.57 8.94 16.82
N THR A 22 -10.47 8.32 15.64
CA THR A 22 -9.38 8.53 14.69
C THR A 22 -9.33 9.98 14.23
N ASN A 23 -10.45 10.55 13.79
CA ASN A 23 -10.53 11.95 13.40
C ASN A 23 -10.17 12.85 14.58
N LYS A 24 -10.80 12.69 15.75
CA LYS A 24 -10.50 13.52 16.93
C LYS A 24 -9.02 13.46 17.31
N TYR A 25 -8.40 12.28 17.26
CA TYR A 25 -6.99 12.09 17.60
C TYR A 25 -6.05 12.69 16.55
N VAL A 26 -6.31 12.48 15.25
CA VAL A 26 -5.54 13.07 14.15
C VAL A 26 -5.56 14.60 14.23
N LEU A 27 -6.72 15.18 14.50
CA LEU A 27 -6.89 16.63 14.55
C LEU A 27 -6.22 17.25 15.78
N SER A 28 -6.30 16.59 16.93
CA SER A 28 -5.78 17.14 18.19
C SER A 28 -4.29 16.88 18.39
N VAL A 29 -3.79 15.68 18.04
CA VAL A 29 -2.40 15.27 18.32
C VAL A 29 -1.47 15.58 17.16
N LEU A 30 -1.92 15.38 15.92
CA LEU A 30 -1.07 15.63 14.73
C LEU A 30 -1.14 17.07 14.24
N LYS A 31 -1.93 17.94 14.90
CA LYS A 31 -2.23 19.33 14.45
C LYS A 31 -2.60 19.36 12.98
N PHE A 32 -3.40 18.37 12.56
CA PHE A 32 -3.84 18.24 11.18
C PHE A 32 -4.65 19.49 10.82
N THR A 33 -4.01 20.38 10.07
CA THR A 33 -4.52 21.72 9.82
C THR A 33 -5.43 21.62 8.60
N TYR A 34 -6.74 21.50 8.86
CA TYR A 34 -7.81 21.45 7.86
C TYR A 34 -7.68 22.36 6.61
N PRO A 35 -7.10 23.58 6.63
CA PRO A 35 -7.05 24.43 5.44
C PRO A 35 -6.22 23.89 4.26
N THR A 36 -5.32 22.91 4.40
CA THR A 36 -4.56 22.36 3.26
C THR A 36 -5.37 21.39 2.38
N LEU A 37 -6.35 20.66 2.94
CA LEU A 37 -7.19 19.71 2.18
C LEU A 37 -8.25 20.39 1.31
N PHE A 38 -8.70 21.60 1.66
CA PHE A 38 -9.76 22.31 0.94
C PHE A 38 -9.23 23.29 -0.12
N GLN A 39 -7.91 23.37 -0.29
CA GLN A 39 -7.31 24.11 -1.39
C GLN A 39 -7.40 23.24 -2.65
N GLY A 40 -8.52 23.36 -3.38
CA GLY A 40 -8.86 22.48 -4.52
C GLY A 40 -7.77 22.35 -5.59
N SER A 41 -6.90 23.35 -5.74
CA SER A 41 -5.72 23.30 -6.60
C SER A 41 -4.73 22.20 -6.18
N ASN A 42 -4.45 22.06 -4.88
CA ASN A 42 -3.49 21.09 -4.37
C ASN A 42 -4.05 19.66 -4.49
N VAL A 43 -5.35 19.50 -4.23
CA VAL A 43 -6.05 18.22 -4.40
C VAL A 43 -6.04 17.78 -5.87
N LEU A 44 -6.32 18.69 -6.80
CA LEU A 44 -6.31 18.37 -8.23
C LEU A 44 -4.91 18.01 -8.74
N THR A 45 -3.86 18.70 -8.27
CA THR A 45 -2.47 18.34 -8.60
C THR A 45 -2.04 17.00 -8.03
N TRP A 46 -2.63 16.58 -6.89
CA TRP A 46 -2.34 15.30 -6.25
C TRP A 46 -3.14 14.13 -6.85
N LEU A 47 -4.23 14.41 -7.56
CA LEU A 47 -5.12 13.40 -8.12
C LEU A 47 -4.40 12.32 -8.97
N PRO A 48 -3.43 12.65 -9.87
CA PRO A 48 -2.70 11.62 -10.61
C PRO A 48 -1.88 10.69 -9.71
N ALA A 49 -1.32 11.20 -8.61
CA ALA A 49 -0.63 10.38 -7.62
C ALA A 49 -1.61 9.45 -6.88
N SER A 50 -2.80 9.94 -6.54
CA SER A 50 -3.87 9.12 -5.96
C SER A 50 -4.30 8.01 -6.92
N VAL A 51 -4.46 8.28 -8.22
CA VAL A 51 -4.82 7.26 -9.22
C VAL A 51 -3.75 6.18 -9.32
N LEU A 52 -2.46 6.55 -9.35
CA LEU A 52 -1.36 5.59 -9.31
C LEU A 52 -1.37 4.77 -8.02
N PHE A 53 -1.68 5.39 -6.88
CA PHE A 53 -1.80 4.70 -5.59
C PHE A 53 -2.95 3.68 -5.59
N VAL A 54 -4.07 3.99 -6.23
CA VAL A 54 -5.16 3.02 -6.46
C VAL A 54 -4.69 1.86 -7.32
N GLY A 55 -3.92 2.14 -8.37
CA GLY A 55 -3.27 1.11 -9.20
C GLY A 55 -2.36 0.19 -8.37
N ILE A 56 -1.59 0.75 -7.42
CA ILE A 56 -0.75 -0.04 -6.50
C ILE A 56 -1.62 -1.01 -5.69
N ILE A 57 -2.72 -0.53 -5.09
CA ILE A 57 -3.61 -1.36 -4.26
C ILE A 57 -4.26 -2.45 -5.10
N TYR A 58 -4.86 -2.07 -6.23
CA TYR A 58 -5.63 -2.98 -7.06
C TYR A 58 -4.75 -4.04 -7.74
N ALA A 59 -3.67 -3.63 -8.39
CA ALA A 59 -2.75 -4.59 -9.02
C ALA A 59 -2.02 -5.42 -7.96
N GLY A 60 -1.71 -4.84 -6.80
CA GLY A 60 -1.09 -5.54 -5.68
C GLY A 60 -1.97 -6.65 -5.11
N SER A 61 -3.27 -6.40 -4.92
CA SER A 61 -4.20 -7.41 -4.43
C SER A 61 -4.42 -8.54 -5.43
N ARG A 62 -4.51 -8.23 -6.72
CA ARG A 62 -4.64 -9.22 -7.81
C ARG A 62 -3.39 -10.09 -7.99
N ALA A 63 -2.21 -9.53 -7.73
CA ALA A 63 -0.94 -10.27 -7.73
C ALA A 63 -0.82 -11.15 -6.48
N LEU A 64 -1.11 -10.62 -5.29
CA LEU A 64 -1.06 -11.36 -4.02
C LEU A 64 -2.07 -12.52 -3.94
N SER A 65 -3.16 -12.46 -4.70
CA SER A 65 -4.13 -13.57 -4.75
C SER A 65 -3.64 -14.76 -5.59
N ARG A 66 -2.53 -14.62 -6.32
CA ARG A 66 -2.00 -15.62 -7.27
C ARG A 66 -0.55 -16.00 -7.00
N LEU A 67 0.26 -15.05 -6.55
CA LEU A 67 1.68 -15.25 -6.27
C LEU A 67 1.90 -15.48 -4.77
N ALA A 68 2.85 -16.33 -4.44
CA ALA A 68 3.33 -16.47 -3.07
C ALA A 68 3.84 -15.12 -2.54
N ILE A 69 3.65 -14.87 -1.23
CA ILE A 69 4.04 -13.60 -0.59
C ILE A 69 5.54 -13.27 -0.83
N PRO A 70 6.50 -14.21 -0.70
CA PRO A 70 7.92 -13.92 -0.97
C PRO A 70 8.19 -13.52 -2.42
N VAL A 71 7.49 -14.15 -3.38
CA VAL A 71 7.58 -13.84 -4.82
C VAL A 71 7.10 -12.41 -5.06
N PHE A 72 5.92 -12.06 -4.55
CA PHE A 72 5.36 -10.71 -4.66
C PHE A 72 6.26 -9.66 -4.00
N LEU A 73 6.81 -9.92 -2.80
CA LEU A 73 7.70 -8.99 -2.10
C LEU A 73 9.01 -8.74 -2.88
N THR A 74 9.55 -9.76 -3.55
CA THR A 74 10.72 -9.62 -4.40
C THR A 74 10.44 -8.68 -5.57
N LEU A 75 9.34 -8.92 -6.28
CA LEU A 75 8.90 -8.06 -7.40
C LEU A 75 8.55 -6.63 -6.93
N HIS A 76 7.91 -6.48 -5.78
CA HIS A 76 7.61 -5.19 -5.16
C HIS A 76 8.88 -4.37 -4.88
N ASN A 77 9.90 -5.01 -4.31
CA ASN A 77 11.16 -4.34 -3.98
C ASN A 77 11.92 -3.89 -5.25
N ALA A 78 11.70 -4.54 -6.39
CA ALA A 78 12.26 -4.12 -7.68
C ALA A 78 11.77 -2.73 -8.13
N ALA A 79 10.74 -2.14 -7.50
CA ALA A 79 10.33 -0.75 -7.76
C ALA A 79 11.46 0.25 -7.52
N GLU A 80 12.44 -0.11 -6.66
CA GLU A 80 13.64 0.68 -6.44
C GLU A 80 14.47 0.87 -7.72
N VAL A 81 14.43 -0.08 -8.65
CA VAL A 81 15.11 0.01 -9.95
C VAL A 81 14.56 1.17 -10.78
N ILE A 82 13.23 1.31 -10.82
CA ILE A 82 12.56 2.41 -11.53
C ILE A 82 12.95 3.76 -10.92
N ILE A 83 12.97 3.84 -9.59
CA ILE A 83 13.33 5.07 -8.86
C ILE A 83 14.79 5.45 -9.09
N CYS A 84 15.70 4.49 -8.97
CA CYS A 84 17.13 4.70 -9.19
C CYS A 84 17.43 5.08 -10.65
N GLY A 85 16.80 4.38 -11.60
CA GLY A 85 16.89 4.68 -13.02
C GLY A 85 16.41 6.10 -13.32
N HIS A 86 15.26 6.50 -12.75
CA HIS A 86 14.75 7.85 -12.93
C HIS A 86 15.71 8.92 -12.36
N GLN A 87 16.21 8.73 -11.14
CA GLN A 87 17.14 9.66 -10.49
C GLN A 87 18.45 9.83 -11.28
N LYS A 88 18.96 8.74 -11.83
CA LYS A 88 20.20 8.73 -12.60
C LYS A 88 20.00 9.33 -14.00
N CYS A 89 18.98 8.88 -14.73
CA CYS A 89 18.78 9.25 -16.13
C CYS A 89 18.18 10.65 -16.31
N PHE A 90 17.19 11.03 -15.48
CA PHE A 90 16.45 12.29 -15.65
C PHE A 90 16.91 13.40 -14.71
N ARG A 91 17.15 13.07 -13.43
CA ARG A 91 17.54 14.06 -12.42
C ARG A 91 19.05 14.32 -12.35
N LYS A 92 19.87 13.47 -12.99
CA LYS A 92 21.35 13.48 -12.93
C LYS A 92 21.87 13.60 -11.49
N GLU A 93 21.11 13.08 -10.51
CA GLU A 93 21.50 13.07 -9.09
C GLU A 93 22.68 12.10 -8.90
N LYS A 94 23.69 12.48 -8.11
CA LYS A 94 24.78 11.57 -7.72
C LYS A 94 24.20 10.45 -6.85
N THR A 95 23.94 9.31 -7.45
CA THR A 95 23.47 8.09 -6.78
C THR A 95 24.67 7.33 -6.22
N SER A 96 24.58 6.87 -4.97
CA SER A 96 25.68 6.12 -4.36
C SER A 96 25.90 4.78 -5.07
N PRO A 97 27.15 4.33 -5.27
CA PRO A 97 27.43 3.05 -5.92
C PRO A 97 26.74 1.87 -5.25
N ALA A 98 26.62 1.88 -3.92
CA ALA A 98 25.92 0.85 -3.15
C ALA A 98 24.43 0.73 -3.53
N ARG A 99 23.74 1.86 -3.75
CA ARG A 99 22.33 1.87 -4.15
C ARG A 99 22.14 1.36 -5.58
N ILE A 100 23.08 1.65 -6.47
CA ILE A 100 23.09 1.11 -7.84
C ILE A 100 23.30 -0.40 -7.79
N CYS A 101 24.26 -0.87 -6.99
CA CYS A 101 24.55 -2.28 -6.80
C CYS A 101 23.31 -3.04 -6.27
N SER A 102 22.65 -2.52 -5.22
CA SER A 102 21.43 -3.12 -4.68
C SER A 102 20.29 -3.15 -5.71
N ALA A 103 20.14 -2.09 -6.51
CA ALA A 103 19.13 -2.05 -7.56
C ALA A 103 19.40 -3.11 -8.65
N LEU A 104 20.66 -3.30 -9.05
CA LEU A 104 21.02 -4.35 -10.02
C LEU A 104 20.76 -5.75 -9.46
N PHE A 105 21.07 -6.01 -8.19
CA PHE A 105 20.72 -7.28 -7.55
C PHE A 105 19.22 -7.52 -7.49
N LEU A 106 18.42 -6.50 -7.15
CA LEU A 106 16.95 -6.59 -7.17
C LEU A 106 16.40 -6.84 -8.58
N LEU A 107 16.99 -6.21 -9.59
CA LEU A 107 16.63 -6.42 -10.99
C LEU A 107 16.93 -7.86 -11.43
N ALA A 108 18.11 -8.38 -11.08
CA ALA A 108 18.50 -9.75 -11.38
C ALA A 108 17.57 -10.75 -10.67
N ALA A 109 17.30 -10.55 -9.37
CA ALA A 109 16.39 -11.40 -8.60
C ALA A 109 14.98 -11.41 -9.21
N ALA A 110 14.41 -10.24 -9.51
CA ALA A 110 13.10 -10.12 -10.14
C ALA A 110 13.05 -10.72 -11.56
N GLY A 111 14.13 -10.58 -12.33
CA GLY A 111 14.24 -11.13 -13.69
C GLY A 111 14.40 -12.65 -13.72
N CYS A 112 15.11 -13.23 -12.75
CA CYS A 112 15.29 -14.68 -12.64
C CYS A 112 14.08 -15.40 -12.03
N LEU A 113 13.24 -14.69 -11.26
CA LEU A 113 12.11 -15.27 -10.51
C LEU A 113 11.14 -16.10 -11.40
N PRO A 114 10.63 -15.58 -12.53
CA PRO A 114 9.66 -16.31 -13.36
C PRO A 114 10.18 -17.64 -13.89
N PHE A 115 11.50 -17.76 -14.08
CA PHE A 115 12.13 -18.96 -14.64
C PHE A 115 12.39 -20.03 -13.58
N ASN A 116 12.39 -19.66 -12.30
CA ASN A 116 12.68 -20.56 -11.18
C ASN A 116 11.45 -20.79 -10.27
N ASP A 117 10.33 -20.13 -10.55
CA ASP A 117 9.11 -20.25 -9.77
C ASP A 117 8.34 -21.53 -10.15
N ALA A 118 8.30 -22.47 -9.20
CA ALA A 118 7.56 -23.72 -9.37
C ALA A 118 6.03 -23.50 -9.46
N GLN A 119 5.52 -22.38 -8.95
CA GLN A 119 4.11 -21.99 -8.98
C GLN A 119 3.88 -20.81 -9.95
N PHE A 120 4.57 -20.82 -11.08
CA PHE A 120 4.47 -19.75 -12.07
C PHE A 120 3.02 -19.53 -12.54
N ASP A 121 2.48 -18.35 -12.22
CA ASP A 121 1.16 -17.88 -12.66
C ASP A 121 1.32 -16.62 -13.53
N PRO A 122 1.13 -16.70 -14.86
CA PRO A 122 1.35 -15.57 -15.76
C PRO A 122 0.44 -14.37 -15.47
N ASP A 123 -0.78 -14.60 -15.00
CA ASP A 123 -1.70 -13.51 -14.61
C ASP A 123 -1.19 -12.81 -13.34
N GLY A 124 -0.70 -13.58 -12.37
CA GLY A 124 -0.08 -13.07 -11.14
C GLY A 124 1.12 -12.18 -11.44
N TYR A 125 2.03 -12.65 -12.31
CA TYR A 125 3.19 -11.88 -12.75
C TYR A 125 2.79 -10.64 -13.56
N PHE A 126 1.78 -10.74 -14.42
CA PHE A 126 1.24 -9.59 -15.15
C PHE A 126 0.75 -8.48 -14.20
N TRP A 127 -0.06 -8.82 -13.19
CA TRP A 127 -0.51 -7.87 -12.18
C TRP A 127 0.65 -7.33 -11.33
N ALA A 128 1.66 -8.15 -11.01
CA ALA A 128 2.84 -7.71 -10.27
C ALA A 128 3.67 -6.67 -11.06
N VAL A 129 3.77 -6.81 -12.38
CA VAL A 129 4.42 -5.83 -13.26
C VAL A 129 3.65 -4.51 -13.28
N ILE A 130 2.32 -4.55 -13.36
CA ILE A 130 1.50 -3.32 -13.24
C ILE A 130 1.73 -2.65 -11.88
N HIS A 131 1.68 -3.42 -10.79
CA HIS A 131 1.94 -2.93 -9.44
C HIS A 131 3.31 -2.26 -9.32
N LEU A 132 4.35 -2.88 -9.88
CA LEU A 132 5.72 -2.38 -9.94
C LEU A 132 5.78 -1.01 -10.63
N PHE A 133 5.17 -0.86 -11.80
CA PHE A 133 5.14 0.41 -12.53
C PHE A 133 4.35 1.49 -11.79
N CYS A 134 3.15 1.17 -11.28
CA CYS A 134 2.35 2.11 -10.48
C CYS A 134 3.12 2.60 -9.26
N MET A 135 3.85 1.71 -8.58
CA MET A 135 4.65 2.04 -7.40
C MET A 135 5.84 2.95 -7.73
N GLY A 136 6.58 2.62 -8.79
CA GLY A 136 7.69 3.44 -9.25
C GLY A 136 7.23 4.83 -9.65
N ALA A 137 6.18 4.91 -10.47
CA ALA A 137 5.60 6.17 -10.93
C ALA A 137 5.03 7.01 -9.77
N TYR A 138 4.30 6.40 -8.83
CA TYR A 138 3.78 7.08 -7.65
C TYR A 138 4.90 7.72 -6.82
N LYS A 139 5.98 6.99 -6.53
CA LYS A 139 7.10 7.51 -5.74
C LYS A 139 7.86 8.62 -6.47
N ILE A 140 8.01 8.52 -7.79
CA ILE A 140 8.60 9.58 -8.62
C ILE A 140 7.73 10.85 -8.56
N LEU A 141 6.43 10.70 -8.78
CA LEU A 141 5.48 11.82 -8.76
C LEU A 141 5.41 12.46 -7.38
N GLN A 142 5.29 11.66 -6.31
CA GLN A 142 5.34 12.11 -4.92
C GLN A 142 6.60 12.91 -4.61
N LYS A 143 7.79 12.43 -5.02
CA LYS A 143 9.06 13.16 -4.82
C LYS A 143 9.13 14.43 -5.67
N SER A 144 8.49 14.47 -6.84
CA SER A 144 8.49 15.63 -7.73
C SER A 144 7.60 16.78 -7.25
N GLN A 145 6.49 16.47 -6.57
CA GLN A 145 5.52 17.45 -6.10
C GLN A 145 5.83 18.00 -4.69
N LYS A 146 6.94 17.56 -4.06
CA LYS A 146 7.34 17.89 -2.69
C LYS A 146 7.74 19.34 -2.36
N PRO A 147 7.91 20.35 -3.25
CA PRO A 147 8.40 21.63 -2.78
C PRO A 147 7.43 22.43 -1.88
N ASN A 148 6.09 22.40 -2.05
CA ASN A 148 5.23 23.37 -1.33
C ASN A 148 3.72 23.02 -1.10
N ALA A 149 3.19 21.82 -1.42
CA ALA A 149 1.72 21.65 -1.49
C ALA A 149 1.04 20.90 -0.31
N LEU A 150 1.58 19.78 0.20
CA LEU A 150 0.88 18.89 1.15
C LEU A 150 1.85 18.11 2.06
N SER A 151 1.48 17.89 3.33
CA SER A 151 2.27 17.06 4.25
C SER A 151 2.20 15.57 3.88
N ASP A 152 3.17 14.76 4.34
CA ASP A 152 3.19 13.31 4.11
C ASP A 152 1.90 12.63 4.64
N ILE A 153 1.28 13.17 5.69
CA ILE A 153 0.03 12.68 6.27
C ILE A 153 -1.18 13.10 5.40
N ASP A 154 -1.19 14.33 4.88
CA ASP A 154 -2.26 14.80 3.97
C ASP A 154 -2.28 13.96 2.69
N GLN A 155 -1.10 13.69 2.12
CA GLN A 155 -0.95 12.83 0.95
C GLN A 155 -1.52 11.44 1.18
N GLN A 156 -1.20 10.84 2.33
CA GLN A 156 -1.67 9.50 2.68
C GLN A 156 -3.19 9.48 2.93
N TYR A 157 -3.72 10.52 3.57
CA TYR A 157 -5.15 10.68 3.79
C TYR A 157 -5.92 10.81 2.48
N LEU A 158 -5.49 11.72 1.59
CA LEU A 158 -6.08 11.89 0.25
C LEU A 158 -6.05 10.57 -0.53
N ASN A 159 -4.90 9.89 -0.54
CA ASN A 159 -4.76 8.60 -1.18
C ASN A 159 -5.79 7.58 -0.69
N TYR A 160 -6.05 7.49 0.62
CA TYR A 160 -7.06 6.58 1.16
C TYR A 160 -8.50 6.96 0.77
N ILE A 161 -8.87 8.24 0.87
CA ILE A 161 -10.21 8.70 0.49
C ILE A 161 -10.45 8.45 -1.02
N PHE A 162 -9.52 8.84 -1.87
CA PHE A 162 -9.62 8.58 -3.32
C PHE A 162 -9.62 7.08 -3.63
N SER A 163 -8.89 6.26 -2.87
CA SER A 163 -8.92 4.81 -3.07
C SER A 163 -10.28 4.20 -2.81
N VAL A 164 -10.95 4.58 -1.73
CA VAL A 164 -12.30 4.10 -1.43
C VAL A 164 -13.25 4.46 -2.59
N VAL A 165 -13.20 5.71 -3.04
CA VAL A 165 -14.08 6.20 -4.12
C VAL A 165 -13.79 5.51 -5.44
N LEU A 166 -12.53 5.53 -5.90
CA LEU A 166 -12.14 5.01 -7.21
C LEU A 166 -12.25 3.48 -7.28
N LEU A 167 -11.91 2.75 -6.21
CA LEU A 167 -12.09 1.29 -6.18
C LEU A 167 -13.58 0.91 -6.16
N ALA A 168 -14.43 1.65 -5.44
CA ALA A 168 -15.87 1.43 -5.47
C ALA A 168 -16.41 1.58 -6.90
N PHE A 169 -16.02 2.63 -7.62
CA PHE A 169 -16.40 2.80 -9.02
C PHE A 169 -15.79 1.74 -9.95
N ALA A 170 -14.52 1.38 -9.76
CA ALA A 170 -13.83 0.37 -10.56
C ALA A 170 -14.39 -1.05 -10.35
N SER A 171 -15.02 -1.32 -9.20
CA SER A 171 -15.59 -2.64 -8.90
C SER A 171 -16.74 -3.05 -9.83
N HIS A 172 -17.45 -2.07 -10.41
CA HIS A 172 -18.54 -2.32 -11.34
C HIS A 172 -18.06 -2.83 -12.71
N PRO A 173 -17.21 -2.09 -13.48
CA PRO A 173 -16.74 -2.54 -14.80
C PRO A 173 -15.80 -3.75 -14.72
N THR A 174 -15.10 -3.93 -13.60
CA THR A 174 -14.17 -5.06 -13.40
C THR A 174 -14.89 -6.37 -13.11
N GLY A 175 -16.19 -6.32 -12.78
CA GLY A 175 -16.97 -7.48 -12.38
C GLY A 175 -16.74 -7.92 -10.92
N ASP A 176 -15.87 -7.22 -10.18
CA ASP A 176 -15.57 -7.54 -8.78
C ASP A 176 -16.83 -7.47 -7.91
N LEU A 177 -17.71 -6.48 -8.15
CA LEU A 177 -18.96 -6.33 -7.40
C LEU A 177 -19.88 -7.55 -7.52
N LEU A 178 -19.97 -8.13 -8.72
CA LEU A 178 -20.77 -9.33 -8.97
C LEU A 178 -20.08 -10.56 -8.38
N SER A 179 -18.76 -10.68 -8.56
CA SER A 179 -17.98 -11.80 -8.02
C SER A 179 -18.03 -11.92 -6.49
N VAL A 180 -18.20 -10.81 -5.78
CA VAL A 180 -18.31 -10.80 -4.31
C VAL A 180 -19.56 -11.54 -3.85
N LEU A 181 -20.67 -11.49 -4.59
CA LEU A 181 -21.91 -12.19 -4.22
C LEU A 181 -21.73 -13.71 -4.20
N ASP A 182 -20.84 -14.23 -5.04
CA ASP A 182 -20.51 -15.66 -5.12
C ASP A 182 -19.37 -16.06 -4.16
N PHE A 183 -18.79 -15.12 -3.41
CA PHE A 183 -17.65 -15.40 -2.55
C PHE A 183 -18.07 -16.23 -1.31
N PRO A 184 -17.53 -17.45 -1.13
CA PRO A 184 -18.04 -18.40 -0.15
C PRO A 184 -17.87 -17.92 1.29
N PHE A 185 -16.87 -17.08 1.58
CA PHE A 185 -16.61 -16.57 2.92
C PHE A 185 -17.35 -15.27 3.25
N LEU A 186 -18.10 -14.68 2.30
CA LEU A 186 -18.73 -13.37 2.46
C LEU A 186 -19.62 -13.30 3.71
N TYR A 187 -20.32 -14.38 4.06
CA TYR A 187 -21.27 -14.40 5.18
C TYR A 187 -20.63 -14.80 6.52
N PHE A 188 -19.34 -15.13 6.55
CA PHE A 188 -18.68 -15.57 7.77
C PHE A 188 -18.23 -14.38 8.61
N TYR A 189 -18.67 -14.31 9.87
CA TYR A 189 -18.29 -13.24 10.80
C TYR A 189 -16.77 -13.18 11.02
N ARG A 190 -16.07 -14.32 10.91
CA ARG A 190 -14.60 -14.39 10.99
C ARG A 190 -13.95 -13.60 9.85
N PHE A 191 -14.48 -13.73 8.63
CA PHE A 191 -13.99 -12.99 7.47
C PHE A 191 -14.11 -11.48 7.67
N HIS A 192 -15.28 -10.99 8.10
CA HIS A 192 -15.46 -9.58 8.44
C HIS A 192 -14.59 -9.12 9.61
N GLY A 193 -14.49 -9.93 10.67
CA GLY A 193 -13.65 -9.65 11.83
C GLY A 193 -12.18 -9.48 11.43
N SER A 194 -11.66 -10.37 10.58
CA SER A 194 -10.30 -10.29 10.04
C SER A 194 -10.09 -9.05 9.17
N CYS A 195 -11.05 -8.71 8.30
CA CYS A 195 -10.98 -7.49 7.49
C CYS A 195 -10.94 -6.23 8.39
N CYS A 196 -11.83 -6.15 9.38
CA CYS A 196 -11.84 -5.04 10.34
C CYS A 196 -10.51 -4.96 11.12
N ALA A 197 -10.04 -6.07 11.68
CA ALA A 197 -8.78 -6.13 12.41
C ALA A 197 -7.59 -5.69 11.54
N SER A 198 -7.54 -6.11 10.27
CA SER A 198 -6.49 -5.69 9.33
C SER A 198 -6.52 -4.18 9.07
N GLY A 199 -7.71 -3.58 8.95
CA GLY A 199 -7.86 -2.13 8.79
C GLY A 199 -7.36 -1.35 10.00
N PHE A 200 -7.71 -1.79 11.22
CA PHE A 200 -7.21 -1.18 12.46
C PHE A 200 -5.69 -1.30 12.59
N LEU A 201 -5.14 -2.49 12.36
CA LEU A 201 -3.69 -2.73 12.41
C LEU A 201 -2.95 -1.90 11.37
N GLY A 202 -3.48 -1.80 10.14
CA GLY A 202 -2.93 -0.94 9.09
C GLY A 202 -2.89 0.53 9.47
N PHE A 203 -3.96 1.04 10.11
CA PHE A 203 -4.01 2.41 10.63
C PHE A 203 -2.97 2.65 11.74
N PHE A 204 -2.88 1.76 12.74
CA PHE A 204 -1.90 1.88 13.82
C PHE A 204 -0.46 1.78 13.33
N LEU A 205 -0.20 0.92 12.34
CA LEU A 205 1.12 0.79 11.70
C LEU A 205 1.50 2.07 10.97
N MET A 206 0.58 2.65 10.20
CA MET A 206 0.79 3.92 9.50
C MET A 206 1.09 5.05 10.49
N PHE A 207 0.28 5.17 11.55
CA PHE A 207 0.47 6.19 12.58
C PHE A 207 1.81 6.02 13.32
N SER A 208 2.14 4.80 13.74
CA SER A 208 3.40 4.49 14.40
C SER A 208 4.59 4.81 13.49
N THR A 209 4.49 4.52 12.19
CA THR A 209 5.52 4.85 11.20
C THR A 209 5.71 6.36 11.05
N ALA A 210 4.62 7.12 10.99
CA ALA A 210 4.68 8.59 10.92
C ALA A 210 5.33 9.18 12.19
N LYS A 211 4.94 8.68 13.36
CA LYS A 211 5.51 9.10 14.65
C LYS A 211 6.99 8.72 14.76
N LEU A 212 7.36 7.51 14.35
CA LEU A 212 8.76 7.05 14.32
C LEU A 212 9.62 7.99 13.46
N LYS A 213 9.14 8.33 12.25
CA LYS A 213 9.80 9.27 11.33
C LYS A 213 9.95 10.68 11.91
N SER A 214 9.00 11.14 12.73
CA SER A 214 9.09 12.45 13.38
C SER A 214 10.05 12.49 14.57
N LEU A 215 10.31 11.35 15.22
CA LEU A 215 11.08 11.27 16.46
C LEU A 215 12.53 10.83 16.25
N MET A 216 12.82 10.04 15.22
CA MET A 216 14.13 9.42 15.03
C MET A 216 14.90 9.98 13.83
N ALA A 217 16.23 9.90 13.91
CA ALA A 217 17.08 10.18 12.76
C ALA A 217 16.75 9.24 11.58
N PRO A 218 16.84 9.70 10.33
CA PRO A 218 16.45 8.92 9.15
C PRO A 218 17.12 7.54 9.05
N GLY A 219 18.39 7.43 9.49
CA GLY A 219 19.13 6.16 9.49
C GLY A 219 18.59 5.13 10.50
N GLN A 220 18.18 5.56 11.69
CA GLN A 220 17.60 4.67 12.70
C GLN A 220 16.18 4.25 12.32
N CYS A 221 15.38 5.16 11.75
CA CYS A 221 14.09 4.82 11.14
C CYS A 221 14.24 3.75 10.05
N ALA A 222 15.20 3.93 9.15
CA ALA A 222 15.44 3.00 8.06
C ALA A 222 15.84 1.60 8.58
N ALA A 223 16.65 1.53 9.64
CA ALA A 223 17.05 0.27 10.27
C ALA A 223 15.85 -0.49 10.86
N TRP A 224 14.96 0.20 11.59
CA TRP A 224 13.75 -0.41 12.16
C TRP A 224 12.78 -0.90 11.07
N ILE A 225 12.60 -0.11 10.00
CA ILE A 225 11.76 -0.50 8.86
C ILE A 225 12.36 -1.72 8.14
N PHE A 226 13.69 -1.76 7.99
CA PHE A 226 14.38 -2.90 7.39
C PHE A 226 14.17 -4.18 8.21
N PHE A 227 14.35 -4.10 9.53
CA PHE A 227 14.15 -5.24 10.44
C PHE A 227 12.71 -5.77 10.42
N ALA A 228 11.72 -4.87 10.35
CA ALA A 228 10.32 -5.27 10.22
C ALA A 228 10.05 -6.03 8.91
N LYS A 229 10.64 -5.58 7.79
CA LYS A 229 10.49 -6.22 6.48
C LYS A 229 11.19 -7.59 6.40
N SER A 230 12.36 -7.75 7.01
CA SER A 230 13.07 -9.04 7.03
C SER A 230 12.27 -10.11 7.78
N ASN A 231 11.61 -9.74 8.88
CA ASN A 231 10.75 -10.67 9.63
C ASN A 231 9.54 -11.14 8.80
N GLN A 232 8.95 -10.27 7.98
CA GLN A 232 7.82 -10.65 7.12
C GLN A 232 8.22 -11.64 6.02
N LEU A 233 9.42 -11.49 5.44
CA LEU A 233 9.96 -12.44 4.46
C LEU A 233 10.19 -13.80 5.10
N TRP A 234 10.82 -13.83 6.28
CA TRP A 234 11.11 -15.07 7.00
C TRP A 234 9.85 -15.85 7.38
N GLN A 235 8.81 -15.15 7.86
CA GLN A 235 7.51 -15.80 8.16
C GLN A 235 6.79 -16.30 6.90
N GLY A 236 6.91 -15.59 5.78
CA GLY A 236 6.35 -16.01 4.49
C GLY A 236 7.04 -17.25 3.92
N GLU A 237 8.36 -17.37 4.09
CA GLU A 237 9.12 -18.55 3.69
C GLU A 237 8.78 -19.78 4.56
N GLN A 238 8.63 -19.61 5.88
CA GLN A 238 8.22 -20.71 6.77
C GLN A 238 6.85 -21.28 6.39
N PHE A 239 5.87 -20.41 6.10
CA PHE A 239 4.53 -20.85 5.70
C PHE A 239 4.51 -21.58 4.34
N PHE A 240 5.45 -21.25 3.44
CA PHE A 240 5.60 -21.92 2.15
C PHE A 240 6.34 -23.27 2.27
N MET A 241 7.22 -23.43 3.26
CA MET A 241 7.93 -24.69 3.50
C MET A 241 7.08 -25.72 4.27
N GLU A 242 6.03 -25.28 4.97
CA GLU A 242 5.12 -26.12 5.75
C GLU A 242 3.88 -26.62 4.97
N ASN A 243 3.62 -26.11 3.75
CA ASN A 243 2.51 -26.53 2.87
C ASN A 243 3.01 -27.03 1.51
#